data_AF-A0A2J6X1T1-F1
#
_entry.id   AF-A0A2J6X1T1-F1
#
_cell.length_a   1.000
_cell.length_b   1.000
_cell.length_c   1.000
_cell.angle_alpha   90.00
_cell.angle_beta   90.00
_cell.angle_gamma   90.00
#
_symmetry.space_group_name_H-M   'P 1'
#
loop_
_entity.id
_entity.type
_entity.pdbx_description
1 polymer ?
#
loop_
_entity_poly.entity_id
_entity_poly.type
_entity_poly.pdbx_seq_one_letter_code
_entity_poly.pdbx_strand_id
1 'polypeptide(L)'
;GAEKMRHLLHDHVEAGRLPIIVAGDQIEAAIDQAIANYGRPGPVVCTPFRPLPSAPLVGRKDSDWSTVLSEAEFAELCEHQLTHHFRVARKIALSDGASLALVTPETTATSSTEQFALANFVKTTLHAFTATIGVESERTAQRILINQVDLTRRARAEEPRDPRERQQELERFIEAVLLVTAPLPPEADTRYAGRIHRGRAITV
;
A
#
# COMPACT_ATOMS: atom_id res chain seq x y z
N GLY A 1 -9.89 -11.08 -8.70
CA GLY A 1 -9.58 -10.50 -7.37
C GLY A 1 -10.61 -10.93 -6.34
N ALA A 2 -11.81 -10.34 -6.40
CA ALA A 2 -12.88 -10.60 -5.42
C ALA A 2 -13.30 -12.08 -5.32
N GLU A 3 -13.45 -12.80 -6.43
CA GLU A 3 -13.77 -14.23 -6.42
C GLU A 3 -12.71 -15.07 -5.72
N LYS A 4 -11.43 -14.80 -5.99
CA LYS A 4 -10.31 -15.45 -5.30
C LYS A 4 -10.36 -15.19 -3.80
N MET A 5 -10.66 -13.97 -3.38
CA MET A 5 -10.82 -13.64 -1.96
C MET A 5 -12.00 -14.38 -1.32
N ARG A 6 -13.15 -14.43 -2.01
CA ARG A 6 -14.33 -15.20 -1.55
C ARG A 6 -14.00 -16.67 -1.38
N HIS A 7 -13.24 -17.24 -2.31
CA HIS A 7 -12.84 -18.63 -2.23
C HIS A 7 -11.87 -18.90 -1.07
N LEU A 8 -10.83 -18.07 -0.93
CA LEU A 8 -9.82 -18.23 0.13
C LEU A 8 -10.37 -18.00 1.54
N LEU A 9 -11.38 -17.12 1.69
CA LEU A 9 -11.95 -16.74 2.98
C LEU A 9 -13.44 -17.10 3.08
N HIS A 10 -13.86 -18.20 2.43
CA HIS A 10 -15.28 -18.57 2.31
C HIS A 10 -15.98 -18.68 3.68
N ASP A 11 -15.34 -19.28 4.69
CA ASP A 11 -15.87 -19.38 6.06
C ASP A 11 -16.20 -18.02 6.71
N HIS A 12 -15.48 -16.95 6.34
CA HIS A 12 -15.75 -15.61 6.85
C HIS A 12 -16.82 -14.89 6.03
N VAL A 13 -16.86 -15.14 4.73
CA VAL A 13 -17.85 -14.56 3.80
C VAL A 13 -19.23 -15.16 4.06
N GLU A 14 -19.34 -16.49 4.17
CA GLU A 14 -20.60 -17.20 4.44
C GLU A 14 -21.15 -16.87 5.84
N ALA A 15 -20.27 -16.65 6.81
CA ALA A 15 -20.64 -16.17 8.15
C ALA A 15 -21.00 -14.66 8.19
N GLY A 16 -20.96 -13.93 7.07
CA GLY A 16 -21.27 -12.50 7.01
C GLY A 16 -20.26 -11.59 7.72
N ARG A 17 -19.07 -12.11 8.08
CA ARG A 17 -18.02 -11.36 8.81
C ARG A 17 -17.09 -10.57 7.89
N LEU A 18 -17.04 -10.93 6.61
CA LEU A 18 -16.21 -10.27 5.60
C LEU A 18 -17.08 -9.74 4.44
N PRO A 19 -17.58 -8.50 4.52
CA PRO A 19 -18.21 -7.85 3.38
C PRO A 19 -17.17 -7.54 2.30
N ILE A 20 -17.52 -7.78 1.04
CA ILE A 20 -16.64 -7.51 -0.11
C ILE A 20 -17.38 -6.59 -1.07
N ILE A 21 -16.81 -5.40 -1.27
CA ILE A 21 -17.27 -4.40 -2.25
C ILE A 21 -16.28 -4.40 -3.42
N VAL A 22 -16.80 -4.53 -4.65
CA VAL A 22 -15.99 -4.47 -5.87
C VAL A 22 -15.97 -3.04 -6.36
N ALA A 23 -14.83 -2.36 -6.23
CA ALA A 23 -14.70 -0.94 -6.56
C ALA A 23 -14.60 -0.63 -8.06
N GLY A 24 -14.10 -1.57 -8.87
CA GLY A 24 -13.71 -1.27 -10.25
C GLY A 24 -12.77 -0.06 -10.30
N ASP A 25 -13.08 0.90 -11.15
CA ASP A 25 -12.32 2.15 -11.29
C ASP A 25 -12.82 3.28 -10.37
N GLN A 26 -13.82 3.02 -9.51
CA GLN A 26 -14.49 4.01 -8.66
C GLN A 26 -14.24 3.76 -7.16
N ILE A 27 -12.96 3.76 -6.77
CA ILE A 27 -12.55 3.43 -5.40
C ILE A 27 -13.15 4.37 -4.35
N GLU A 28 -13.33 5.64 -4.65
CA GLU A 28 -13.93 6.60 -3.72
C GLU A 28 -15.40 6.31 -3.46
N ALA A 29 -16.17 5.98 -4.50
CA ALA A 29 -17.58 5.60 -4.37
C ALA A 29 -17.73 4.29 -3.58
N ALA A 30 -16.81 3.34 -3.77
CA ALA A 30 -16.79 2.11 -3.00
C ALA A 30 -16.46 2.36 -1.50
N ILE A 31 -15.56 3.30 -1.20
CA ILE A 31 -15.29 3.73 0.18
C ILE A 31 -16.53 4.41 0.79
N ASP A 32 -17.19 5.29 0.03
CA ASP A 32 -18.43 5.95 0.50
C ASP A 32 -19.53 4.92 0.79
N GLN A 33 -19.69 3.93 -0.09
CA GLN A 33 -20.61 2.82 0.13
C GLN A 33 -20.24 2.00 1.37
N ALA A 34 -18.95 1.71 1.59
CA ALA A 34 -18.48 0.98 2.76
C ALA A 34 -18.80 1.75 4.05
N ILE A 35 -18.55 3.07 4.07
CA ILE A 35 -18.83 3.93 5.22
C ILE A 35 -20.33 4.02 5.49
N ALA A 36 -21.15 4.16 4.45
CA ALA A 36 -22.61 4.22 4.59
C ALA A 36 -23.19 2.91 5.15
N ASN A 37 -22.63 1.77 4.74
CA ASN A 37 -23.15 0.45 5.13
C ASN A 37 -22.63 -0.02 6.49
N TYR A 38 -21.39 0.33 6.85
CA TYR A 38 -20.67 -0.27 7.99
C TYR A 38 -20.12 0.74 8.99
N GLY A 39 -20.30 2.04 8.75
CA GLY A 39 -19.77 3.11 9.59
C GLY A 39 -18.33 3.47 9.25
N ARG A 40 -17.77 4.40 10.03
CA ARG A 40 -16.41 4.92 9.83
C ARG A 40 -15.38 3.83 10.12
N PRO A 41 -14.33 3.68 9.30
CA PRO A 41 -13.31 2.68 9.54
C PRO A 41 -12.40 3.08 10.69
N GLY A 42 -11.85 2.07 11.38
CA GLY A 42 -10.63 2.24 12.19
C GLY A 42 -9.40 2.12 11.28
N PRO A 43 -8.62 1.03 11.37
CA PRO A 43 -7.51 0.79 10.45
C PRO A 43 -7.95 0.56 9.01
N VAL A 44 -7.28 1.22 8.07
CA VAL A 44 -7.39 1.00 6.62
C VAL A 44 -6.03 0.60 6.06
N VAL A 45 -6.00 -0.49 5.30
CA VAL A 45 -4.80 -0.98 4.60
C VAL A 45 -5.03 -0.84 3.11
N CYS A 46 -4.23 0.00 2.45
CA CYS A 46 -4.33 0.27 1.03
C CYS A 46 -3.18 -0.45 0.31
N THR A 47 -3.52 -1.45 -0.52
CA THR A 47 -2.59 -2.21 -1.35
C THR A 47 -2.93 -1.99 -2.82
N PRO A 48 -1.93 -1.94 -3.73
CA PRO A 48 -2.19 -1.81 -5.16
C PRO A 48 -2.91 -3.06 -5.71
N PHE A 49 -3.85 -2.86 -6.62
CA PHE A 49 -4.61 -3.96 -7.24
C PHE A 49 -3.89 -4.66 -8.38
N ARG A 50 -2.91 -4.00 -9.01
CA ARG A 50 -2.19 -4.51 -10.17
C ARG A 50 -0.75 -4.90 -9.80
N PRO A 51 -0.23 -6.00 -10.37
CA PRO A 51 1.18 -6.34 -10.20
C PRO A 51 2.07 -5.34 -10.95
N LEU A 52 3.37 -5.36 -10.63
CA LEU A 52 4.36 -4.60 -11.38
C LEU A 52 4.60 -5.23 -12.76
N PRO A 53 4.77 -4.41 -13.82
CA PRO A 53 5.13 -4.89 -15.14
C PRO A 53 6.54 -5.49 -15.11
N SER A 54 6.75 -6.51 -15.93
CA SER A 54 8.04 -7.18 -16.12
C SER A 54 8.73 -6.78 -17.43
N ALA A 55 8.20 -5.77 -18.13
CA ALA A 55 8.78 -5.29 -19.38
C ALA A 55 10.19 -4.73 -19.12
N PRO A 56 11.16 -5.01 -20.00
CA PRO A 56 12.49 -4.40 -19.96
C PRO A 56 12.45 -2.88 -19.78
N LEU A 57 13.35 -2.34 -18.95
CA LEU A 57 13.49 -0.89 -18.77
C LEU A 57 14.57 -0.27 -19.68
N VAL A 58 15.34 -1.12 -20.37
CA VAL A 58 16.45 -0.70 -21.23
C VAL A 58 16.38 -1.48 -22.53
N GLY A 59 16.66 -0.80 -23.65
CA GLY A 59 16.72 -1.40 -24.97
C GLY A 59 17.80 -2.49 -25.08
N ARG A 60 17.63 -3.37 -26.07
CA ARG A 60 18.60 -4.42 -26.37
C ARG A 60 19.88 -3.82 -26.99
N LYS A 61 20.98 -4.59 -26.99
CA LYS A 61 22.30 -4.14 -27.49
C LYS A 61 22.31 -3.72 -28.97
N ASP A 62 21.35 -4.21 -29.75
CA ASP A 62 21.10 -3.86 -31.15
C ASP A 62 20.27 -2.56 -31.31
N SER A 63 20.07 -1.81 -30.22
CA SER A 63 19.25 -0.60 -30.17
C SER A 63 17.77 -0.84 -30.48
N ASP A 64 17.27 -2.05 -30.25
CA ASP A 64 15.84 -2.34 -30.28
C ASP A 64 15.17 -1.91 -28.95
N TRP A 65 14.18 -1.04 -29.06
CA TRP A 65 13.39 -0.50 -27.95
C TRP A 65 11.93 -0.97 -27.99
N SER A 66 11.53 -1.80 -28.97
CA SER A 66 10.11 -2.14 -29.17
C SER A 66 9.51 -2.95 -28.03
N THR A 67 10.35 -3.58 -27.20
CA THR A 67 9.92 -4.37 -26.02
C THR A 67 10.12 -3.64 -24.70
N VAL A 68 10.62 -2.40 -24.73
CA VAL A 68 10.85 -1.61 -23.52
C VAL A 68 9.53 -1.05 -23.02
N LEU A 69 9.40 -0.96 -21.69
CA LEU A 69 8.25 -0.33 -21.04
C LEU A 69 7.98 1.05 -21.66
N SER A 70 6.83 1.17 -22.32
CA SER A 70 6.42 2.39 -22.99
C SER A 70 5.98 3.47 -21.99
N GLU A 71 5.89 4.72 -22.47
CA GLU A 71 5.36 5.83 -21.67
C GLU A 71 3.92 5.55 -21.19
N ALA A 72 3.07 4.98 -22.04
CA ALA A 72 1.70 4.65 -21.69
C ALA A 72 1.63 3.58 -20.58
N GLU A 73 2.43 2.52 -20.69
CA GLU A 73 2.51 1.47 -19.66
C GLU A 73 3.09 2.01 -18.35
N PHE A 74 4.05 2.94 -18.41
CA PHE A 74 4.57 3.61 -17.23
C PHE A 74 3.54 4.55 -16.59
N ALA A 75 2.72 5.25 -17.38
CA ALA A 75 1.62 6.04 -16.87
C ALA A 75 0.57 5.17 -16.17
N GLU A 76 0.24 4.00 -16.73
CA GLU A 76 -0.63 3.01 -16.08
C GLU A 76 -0.04 2.48 -14.78
N LEU A 77 1.27 2.23 -14.74
CA LEU A 77 1.98 1.91 -13.49
C LEU A 77 1.78 3.01 -12.44
N CYS A 78 2.02 4.27 -12.79
CA CYS A 78 1.82 5.40 -11.89
C CYS A 78 0.37 5.48 -11.40
N GLU A 79 -0.61 5.27 -12.27
CA GLU A 79 -2.02 5.28 -11.89
C GLU A 79 -2.33 4.19 -10.85
N HIS A 80 -1.85 2.97 -11.10
CA HIS A 80 -2.14 1.83 -10.24
C HIS A 80 -1.31 1.77 -8.95
N GLN A 81 -0.10 2.32 -8.95
CA GLN A 81 0.85 2.22 -7.83
C GLN A 81 0.98 3.51 -7.01
N LEU A 82 0.52 4.66 -7.52
CA LEU A 82 0.61 5.95 -6.83
C LEU A 82 -0.74 6.64 -6.75
N THR A 83 -1.41 6.89 -7.89
CA THR A 83 -2.72 7.56 -7.89
C THR A 83 -3.76 6.79 -7.08
N HIS A 84 -3.72 5.46 -7.13
CA HIS A 84 -4.55 4.60 -6.29
C HIS A 84 -4.48 4.97 -4.80
N HIS A 85 -3.27 5.10 -4.24
CA HIS A 85 -3.08 5.48 -2.84
C HIS A 85 -3.60 6.88 -2.54
N PHE A 86 -3.38 7.84 -3.46
CA PHE A 86 -3.93 9.19 -3.32
C PHE A 86 -5.46 9.18 -3.27
N ARG A 87 -6.12 8.42 -4.17
CA ARG A 87 -7.59 8.34 -4.24
C ARG A 87 -8.20 7.72 -2.98
N VAL A 88 -7.53 6.74 -2.38
CA VAL A 88 -7.93 6.20 -1.07
C VAL A 88 -7.69 7.23 0.04
N ALA A 89 -6.48 7.79 0.11
CA ALA A 89 -6.08 8.68 1.18
C ALA A 89 -6.94 9.95 1.26
N ARG A 90 -7.33 10.54 0.13
CA ARG A 90 -8.20 11.74 0.12
C ARG A 90 -9.58 11.51 0.74
N LYS A 91 -10.06 10.26 0.81
CA LYS A 91 -11.32 9.88 1.46
C LYS A 91 -11.10 9.55 2.93
N ILE A 92 -10.07 8.75 3.22
CA ILE A 92 -9.79 8.27 4.58
C ILE A 92 -9.26 9.37 5.49
N ALA A 93 -8.49 10.34 4.95
CA ALA A 93 -7.96 11.48 5.71
C ALA A 93 -9.02 12.34 6.41
N LEU A 94 -10.28 12.25 5.97
CA LEU A 94 -11.42 12.99 6.51
C LEU A 94 -12.32 12.13 7.42
N SER A 95 -11.92 10.89 7.72
CA SER A 95 -12.70 9.96 8.56
C SER A 95 -12.18 9.96 9.99
N ASP A 96 -12.97 10.49 10.94
CA ASP A 96 -12.57 10.50 12.36
C ASP A 96 -12.34 9.07 12.87
N GLY A 97 -11.26 8.88 13.63
CA GLY A 97 -10.87 7.59 14.20
C GLY A 97 -10.17 6.65 13.22
N ALA A 98 -10.03 7.03 11.95
CA ALA A 98 -9.33 6.22 10.97
C ALA A 98 -7.81 6.30 11.12
N SER A 99 -7.14 5.27 10.62
CA SER A 99 -5.70 5.28 10.33
C SER A 99 -5.44 4.57 9.01
N LEU A 100 -4.36 4.92 8.33
CA LEU A 100 -4.09 4.46 6.97
C LEU A 100 -2.66 3.95 6.81
N ALA A 101 -2.54 2.69 6.42
CA ALA A 101 -1.30 2.09 5.95
C ALA A 101 -1.29 2.03 4.42
N LEU A 102 -0.35 2.73 3.79
CA LEU A 102 -0.06 2.66 2.35
C LEU A 102 0.99 1.57 2.12
N VAL A 103 0.61 0.52 1.40
CA VAL A 103 1.48 -0.66 1.20
C VAL A 103 2.07 -0.62 -0.20
N THR A 104 3.40 -0.63 -0.30
CA THR A 104 4.07 -0.63 -1.61
C THR A 104 4.13 -2.05 -2.20
N PRO A 105 4.39 -2.18 -3.52
CA PRO A 105 4.49 -3.48 -4.17
C PRO A 105 5.48 -4.42 -3.51
N GLU A 106 5.14 -5.70 -3.55
CA GLU A 106 5.99 -6.80 -3.13
C GLU A 106 6.89 -7.27 -4.29
N THR A 107 8.12 -7.63 -3.96
CA THR A 107 8.95 -8.51 -4.77
C THR A 107 9.38 -9.74 -3.99
N THR A 108 9.87 -10.74 -4.71
CA THR A 108 10.47 -11.94 -4.14
C THR A 108 11.80 -12.22 -4.84
N ALA A 109 12.55 -13.22 -4.36
CA ALA A 109 13.77 -13.66 -5.03
C ALA A 109 13.57 -14.06 -6.51
N THR A 110 12.35 -14.45 -6.91
CA THR A 110 12.02 -14.81 -8.30
C THR A 110 11.52 -13.64 -9.15
N SER A 111 11.32 -12.46 -8.57
CA SER A 111 10.98 -11.25 -9.32
C SER A 111 12.12 -10.86 -10.27
N SER A 112 11.73 -10.29 -11.42
CA SER A 112 12.67 -9.72 -12.39
C SER A 112 13.42 -8.52 -11.81
N THR A 113 14.56 -8.19 -12.41
CA THR A 113 15.35 -7.01 -12.02
C THR A 113 14.53 -5.72 -12.22
N GLU A 114 13.72 -5.69 -13.27
CA GLU A 114 12.82 -4.60 -13.64
C GLU A 114 11.74 -4.39 -12.58
N GLN A 115 11.07 -5.46 -12.15
CA GLN A 115 10.09 -5.39 -11.06
C GLN A 115 10.74 -4.90 -9.77
N PHE A 116 11.94 -5.37 -9.42
CA PHE A 116 12.67 -4.90 -8.24
C PHE A 116 13.03 -3.41 -8.32
N ALA A 117 13.43 -2.93 -9.50
CA ALA A 117 13.71 -1.52 -9.73
C ALA A 117 12.44 -0.66 -9.62
N LEU A 118 11.34 -1.08 -10.25
CA LEU A 118 10.06 -0.39 -10.20
C LEU A 118 9.46 -0.37 -8.80
N ALA A 119 9.58 -1.45 -8.02
CA ALA A 119 9.16 -1.47 -6.62
C ALA A 119 9.92 -0.44 -5.79
N ASN A 120 11.24 -0.32 -5.98
CA ASN A 120 12.06 0.68 -5.30
C ASN A 120 11.76 2.12 -5.76
N PHE A 121 11.39 2.30 -7.03
CA PHE A 121 10.87 3.57 -7.57
C PHE A 121 9.56 3.97 -6.89
N VAL A 122 8.58 3.06 -6.84
CA VAL A 122 7.29 3.28 -6.17
C VAL A 122 7.51 3.58 -4.70
N LYS A 123 8.32 2.79 -4.00
CA LYS A 123 8.66 3.01 -2.58
C LYS A 123 9.16 4.42 -2.30
N THR A 124 10.09 4.90 -3.12
CA THR A 124 10.71 6.21 -2.94
C THR A 124 9.74 7.34 -3.29
N THR A 125 8.97 7.18 -4.38
CA THR A 125 8.01 8.19 -4.84
C THR A 125 6.82 8.29 -3.89
N LEU A 126 6.27 7.15 -3.45
CA LEU A 126 5.17 7.12 -2.50
C LEU A 126 5.59 7.67 -1.14
N HIS A 127 6.85 7.52 -0.72
CA HIS A 127 7.30 8.08 0.56
C HIS A 127 7.20 9.61 0.59
N ALA A 128 7.45 10.29 -0.53
CA ALA A 128 7.25 11.74 -0.62
C ALA A 128 5.77 12.12 -0.39
N PHE A 129 4.84 11.33 -0.93
CA PHE A 129 3.41 11.50 -0.67
C PHE A 129 3.07 11.20 0.80
N THR A 130 3.52 10.06 1.34
CA THR A 130 3.29 9.62 2.72
C THR A 130 3.77 10.67 3.73
N ALA A 131 4.97 11.22 3.56
CA ALA A 131 5.51 12.26 4.42
C ALA A 131 4.68 13.56 4.35
N THR A 132 4.29 13.96 3.14
CA THR A 132 3.49 15.18 2.91
C THR A 132 2.11 15.05 3.56
N ILE A 133 1.37 14.00 3.23
CA ILE A 133 0.01 13.81 3.74
C ILE A 133 -0.01 13.52 5.25
N GLY A 134 1.04 12.90 5.79
CA GLY A 134 1.21 12.73 7.24
C GLY A 134 1.24 14.08 7.97
N VAL A 135 1.99 15.05 7.45
CA VAL A 135 2.06 16.41 8.01
C VAL A 135 0.77 17.20 7.76
N GLU A 136 0.16 17.07 6.58
CA GLU A 136 -1.13 17.73 6.30
C GLU A 136 -2.24 17.20 7.21
N SER A 137 -2.25 15.91 7.51
CA SER A 137 -3.24 15.29 8.38
C SER A 137 -3.19 15.86 9.80
N GLU A 138 -2.02 16.24 10.32
CA GLU A 138 -1.89 16.91 11.63
C GLU A 138 -2.64 18.26 11.70
N ARG A 139 -2.87 18.89 10.54
CA ARG A 139 -3.55 20.18 10.41
C ARG A 139 -5.06 20.04 10.19
N THR A 140 -5.55 18.82 10.00
CA THR A 140 -6.98 18.52 9.93
C THR A 140 -7.58 18.34 11.33
N ALA A 141 -8.90 18.36 11.44
CA ALA A 141 -9.58 18.08 12.70
C ALA A 141 -9.41 16.61 13.14
N GLN A 142 -9.34 15.70 12.16
CA GLN A 142 -9.27 14.26 12.36
C GLN A 142 -7.91 13.81 12.89
N ARG A 143 -6.82 14.46 12.44
CA ARG A 143 -5.43 14.15 12.81
C ARG A 143 -5.05 12.67 12.61
N ILE A 144 -5.55 12.06 11.53
CA ILE A 144 -5.36 10.62 11.30
C ILE A 144 -3.89 10.27 11.10
N LEU A 145 -3.55 9.03 11.45
CA LEU A 145 -2.21 8.47 11.21
C LEU A 145 -2.15 7.94 9.77
N ILE A 146 -1.22 8.45 8.97
CA ILE A 146 -0.96 7.95 7.62
C ILE A 146 0.52 7.57 7.52
N ASN A 147 0.78 6.32 7.17
CA ASN A 147 2.10 5.71 7.18
C ASN A 147 2.26 4.73 6.01
N GLN A 148 3.50 4.35 5.72
CA GLN A 148 3.85 3.44 4.63
C GLN A 148 4.49 2.16 5.16
N VAL A 149 4.13 1.03 4.54
CA VAL A 149 4.74 -0.28 4.78
C VAL A 149 5.29 -0.79 3.46
N ASP A 150 6.58 -1.11 3.43
CA ASP A 150 7.28 -1.53 2.22
C ASP A 150 7.53 -3.03 2.20
N LEU A 151 7.01 -3.69 1.16
CA LEU A 151 7.16 -5.13 0.93
C LEU A 151 8.36 -5.50 0.05
N THR A 152 9.18 -4.51 -0.34
CA THR A 152 10.39 -4.73 -1.12
C THR A 152 11.58 -4.08 -0.42
N ARG A 153 12.62 -4.86 -0.15
CA ARG A 153 13.86 -4.40 0.49
C ARG A 153 14.70 -3.54 -0.45
N ARG A 154 15.73 -2.90 0.09
CA ARG A 154 16.65 -2.09 -0.73
C ARG A 154 17.66 -2.95 -1.50
N ALA A 155 18.06 -4.09 -0.93
CA ALA A 155 18.97 -5.02 -1.57
C ALA A 155 18.23 -6.27 -2.04
N ARG A 156 18.29 -6.58 -3.34
CA ARG A 156 17.64 -7.77 -3.91
C ARG A 156 18.12 -9.08 -3.29
N ALA A 157 19.40 -9.12 -2.87
CA ALA A 157 19.96 -10.28 -2.20
C ALA A 157 19.29 -10.57 -0.84
N GLU A 158 18.61 -9.60 -0.25
CA GLU A 158 17.92 -9.78 1.03
C GLU A 158 16.47 -10.21 0.84
N GLU A 159 15.91 -10.24 -0.38
CA GLU A 159 14.52 -10.67 -0.59
C GLU A 159 14.30 -12.13 -0.15
N PRO A 160 13.11 -12.49 0.35
CA PRO A 160 12.80 -13.85 0.77
C PRO A 160 13.06 -14.87 -0.34
N ARG A 161 13.79 -15.93 0.00
CA ARG A 161 14.25 -16.96 -0.94
C ARG A 161 13.56 -18.30 -0.77
N ASP A 162 12.91 -18.52 0.37
CA ASP A 162 12.22 -19.76 0.68
C ASP A 162 10.86 -19.52 1.37
N PRO A 163 9.99 -20.55 1.44
CA PRO A 163 8.67 -20.40 2.05
C PRO A 163 8.68 -19.97 3.52
N ARG A 164 9.75 -20.29 4.28
CA ARG A 164 9.86 -19.92 5.69
C ARG A 164 10.19 -18.44 5.82
N GLU A 165 11.15 -17.92 5.06
CA GLU A 165 11.46 -16.49 5.03
C GLU A 165 10.25 -15.68 4.55
N ARG A 166 9.49 -16.22 3.60
CA ARG A 166 8.26 -15.61 3.13
C ARG A 166 7.19 -15.54 4.23
N GLN A 167 7.02 -16.61 5.00
CA GLN A 167 6.09 -16.62 6.14
C GLN A 167 6.51 -15.60 7.21
N GLN A 168 7.80 -15.51 7.51
CA GLN A 168 8.33 -14.53 8.47
C GLN A 168 8.12 -13.08 8.00
N GLU A 169 8.22 -12.82 6.70
CA GLU A 169 7.90 -11.50 6.14
C GLU A 169 6.41 -11.18 6.23
N LEU A 170 5.53 -12.15 6.01
CA LEU A 170 4.08 -11.97 6.19
C LEU A 170 3.72 -11.66 7.64
N GLU A 171 4.35 -12.33 8.60
CA GLU A 171 4.19 -12.04 10.03
C GLU A 171 4.66 -10.61 10.36
N ARG A 172 5.86 -10.24 9.89
CA ARG A 172 6.38 -8.87 10.07
C ARG A 172 5.53 -7.81 9.37
N PHE A 173 4.93 -8.13 8.23
CA PHE A 173 3.98 -7.25 7.55
C PHE A 173 2.74 -6.97 8.42
N ILE A 174 2.16 -8.00 9.02
CA ILE A 174 1.01 -7.86 9.93
C ILE A 174 1.41 -6.99 11.14
N GLU A 175 2.55 -7.28 11.76
CA GLU A 175 3.07 -6.51 12.89
C GLU A 175 3.31 -5.04 12.51
N ALA A 176 3.88 -4.78 11.34
CA ALA A 176 4.10 -3.42 10.84
C ALA A 176 2.78 -2.69 10.60
N VAL A 177 1.78 -3.35 9.99
CA VAL A 177 0.44 -2.77 9.81
C VAL A 177 -0.17 -2.40 11.16
N LEU A 178 -0.13 -3.29 12.15
CA LEU A 178 -0.63 -3.00 13.50
C LEU A 178 0.12 -1.82 14.13
N LEU A 179 1.45 -1.81 14.04
CA LEU A 179 2.30 -0.76 14.59
C LEU A 179 2.01 0.61 13.96
N VAL A 180 1.68 0.68 12.67
CA VAL A 180 1.46 1.95 11.95
C VAL A 180 0.02 2.44 11.98
N THR A 181 -0.93 1.59 12.34
CA THR A 181 -2.36 1.91 12.37
C THR A 181 -2.95 1.99 13.78
N ALA A 182 -2.28 1.42 14.79
CA ALA A 182 -2.74 1.48 16.18
C ALA A 182 -2.87 2.93 16.66
N PRO A 183 -3.96 3.28 17.39
CA PRO A 183 -4.12 4.61 17.98
C PRO A 183 -2.97 4.94 18.92
N LEU A 184 -2.47 6.18 18.86
CA LEU A 184 -1.51 6.66 19.82
C LEU A 184 -2.23 7.02 21.13
N PRO A 185 -1.75 6.57 22.29
CA PRO A 185 -2.26 7.05 23.56
C PRO A 185 -2.04 8.57 23.67
N PRO A 186 -2.98 9.36 24.22
CA PRO A 186 -2.87 10.81 24.31
C PRO A 186 -1.57 11.30 24.97
N GLU A 187 -1.12 10.62 26.02
CA GLU A 187 0.14 10.87 26.72
C GLU A 187 1.38 10.61 25.87
N ALA A 188 1.26 9.75 24.85
CA ALA A 188 2.31 9.47 23.89
C ALA A 188 2.27 10.42 22.68
N ASP A 189 1.21 11.19 22.45
CA ASP A 189 1.11 12.16 21.35
C ASP A 189 1.94 13.43 21.63
N THR A 190 3.24 13.22 21.77
CA THR A 190 4.25 14.26 21.91
C THR A 190 4.73 14.74 20.54
N ARG A 191 5.37 15.91 20.49
CA ARG A 191 6.04 16.40 19.26
C ARG A 191 7.02 15.38 18.65
N TYR A 192 7.68 14.58 19.49
CA TYR A 192 8.61 13.56 19.04
C TYR A 192 7.88 12.35 18.45
N ALA A 193 6.86 11.85 19.16
CA ALA A 193 6.05 10.74 18.70
C ALA A 193 5.27 11.09 17.42
N GLY A 194 4.75 12.32 17.30
CA GLY A 194 4.10 12.79 16.07
C GLY A 194 5.01 12.66 14.85
N ARG A 195 6.31 12.99 14.99
CA ARG A 195 7.30 12.81 13.92
C ARG A 195 7.57 11.35 13.56
N ILE A 196 7.50 10.43 14.52
CA ILE A 196 7.80 9.02 14.29
C ILE A 196 6.59 8.29 13.72
N HIS A 197 5.39 8.62 14.21
CA HIS A 197 4.19 7.83 13.96
C HIS A 197 3.31 8.41 12.85
N ARG A 198 3.70 9.54 12.24
CA ARG A 198 3.02 10.14 11.10
C ARG A 198 4.01 10.34 9.96
N GLY A 199 3.68 9.84 8.78
CA GLY A 199 4.53 9.97 7.59
C GLY A 199 5.72 9.00 7.53
N ARG A 200 5.84 8.02 8.43
CA ARG A 200 6.94 7.04 8.40
C ARG A 200 6.77 6.02 7.28
N ALA A 201 7.88 5.50 6.80
CA ALA A 201 7.93 4.29 5.99
C ALA A 201 8.74 3.21 6.73
N ILE A 202 8.19 2.00 6.83
CA ILE A 202 8.85 0.84 7.42
C ILE A 202 8.95 -0.25 6.37
N THR A 203 10.15 -0.77 6.13
CA THR A 203 10.37 -1.94 5.27
C THR A 203 10.36 -3.21 6.11
N VAL A 204 9.68 -4.25 5.62
CA VAL A 204 9.62 -5.58 6.23
C VAL A 204 10.36 -6.62 5.38
#